data_AF-K1SXL8-F1
#
_entry.id   AF-K1SXL8-F1
#
_cell.length_a   1.000
_cell.length_b   1.000
_cell.length_c   1.000
_cell.angle_alpha   90.00
_cell.angle_beta   90.00
_cell.angle_gamma   90.00
#
_symmetry.space_group_name_H-M   'P 1'
#
loop_
_entity.id
_entity.type
_entity.pdbx_description
1 polymer ?
#
loop_
_entity_poly.entity_id
_entity_poly.type
_entity_poly.pdbx_seq_one_letter_code
_entity_poly.pdbx_strand_id
1 'polypeptide(L)'
;MKSKVEFYKAFFEELEKKGFGVAQPSSPDYVVDIQFKGKTIAFYTKADMIEKNPFVEVPEKQMERLWSMARATASLCGICSDQPYEEEKAEKLKNGVMKLNEHNGVILACKKHPLFDYVLSTYKQDAQNDNRPIQRLVFYNREEAFE
;
A
#
# COMPACT_ATOMS: atom_id res chain seq x y z
N MET A 1 -4.23 -0.07 12.11
CA MET A 1 -4.45 -1.24 11.23
C MET A 1 -3.50 -2.34 11.64
N LYS A 2 -3.96 -3.55 11.93
CA LYS A 2 -3.07 -4.67 12.28
C LYS A 2 -2.46 -5.34 11.06
N SER A 3 -3.12 -5.27 9.89
CA SER A 3 -2.55 -5.86 8.66
C SER A 3 -3.15 -5.33 7.36
N LYS A 4 -2.41 -5.53 6.26
CA LYS A 4 -2.85 -5.29 4.87
C LYS A 4 -4.15 -6.03 4.51
N VAL A 5 -4.40 -7.18 5.14
CA VAL A 5 -5.63 -7.97 4.92
C VAL A 5 -6.86 -7.25 5.46
N GLU A 6 -6.74 -6.51 6.57
CA GLU A 6 -7.84 -5.71 7.12
C GLU A 6 -8.23 -4.58 6.17
N PHE A 7 -7.24 -3.91 5.55
CA PHE A 7 -7.50 -2.91 4.51
C PHE A 7 -8.25 -3.51 3.32
N TYR A 8 -7.79 -4.66 2.79
CA TYR A 8 -8.46 -5.31 1.65
C TYR A 8 -9.93 -5.60 1.95
N LYS A 9 -10.20 -6.18 3.11
CA LYS A 9 -11.57 -6.48 3.54
C LYS A 9 -12.42 -5.21 3.60
N ALA A 10 -11.94 -4.17 4.28
CA ALA A 10 -12.67 -2.91 4.43
C ALA A 10 -12.90 -2.22 3.07
N PHE A 11 -11.88 -2.19 2.21
CA PHE A 11 -11.95 -1.52 0.92
C PHE A 11 -12.91 -2.23 -0.05
N PHE A 12 -12.84 -3.57 -0.11
CA PHE A 12 -13.72 -4.35 -0.99
C PHE A 12 -15.18 -4.32 -0.51
N GLU A 13 -15.43 -4.37 0.79
CA GLU A 13 -16.78 -4.16 1.34
C GLU A 13 -17.32 -2.75 1.02
N GLU A 14 -16.47 -1.72 1.05
CA GLU A 14 -16.86 -0.36 0.70
C GLU A 14 -17.14 -0.19 -0.81
N LEU A 15 -16.39 -0.89 -1.67
CA LEU A 15 -16.67 -0.96 -3.10
C LEU A 15 -18.09 -1.48 -3.37
N GLU A 16 -18.45 -2.59 -2.74
CA GLU A 16 -19.78 -3.21 -2.90
C GLU A 16 -20.89 -2.29 -2.42
N LYS A 17 -20.75 -1.67 -1.24
CA LYS A 17 -21.71 -0.68 -0.71
C LYS A 17 -21.92 0.51 -1.64
N LYS A 18 -20.91 0.84 -2.46
CA LYS A 18 -20.92 1.99 -3.39
C LYS A 18 -21.34 1.60 -4.82
N GLY A 19 -21.76 0.36 -5.03
CA GLY A 19 -22.30 -0.15 -6.30
C GLY A 19 -21.24 -0.65 -7.29
N PHE A 20 -20.03 -0.89 -6.82
CA PHE A 20 -19.02 -1.65 -7.58
C PHE A 20 -19.16 -3.14 -7.29
N GLY A 21 -18.80 -3.98 -8.25
CA GLY A 21 -18.64 -5.41 -8.03
C GLY A 21 -17.19 -5.75 -7.74
N VAL A 22 -16.97 -6.75 -6.89
CA VAL A 22 -15.65 -7.32 -6.60
C VAL A 22 -15.67 -8.78 -7.08
N ALA A 23 -14.92 -9.08 -8.14
CA ALA A 23 -14.91 -10.39 -8.78
C ALA A 23 -13.56 -11.09 -8.58
N GLN A 24 -13.55 -12.40 -8.84
CA GLN A 24 -12.31 -13.17 -8.85
C GLN A 24 -11.31 -12.57 -9.84
N PRO A 25 -10.01 -12.59 -9.51
CA PRO A 25 -9.01 -11.97 -10.35
C PRO A 25 -8.88 -12.70 -11.69
N SER A 26 -8.83 -11.94 -12.78
CA SER A 26 -8.63 -12.47 -14.13
C SER A 26 -7.16 -12.81 -14.44
N SER A 27 -6.23 -12.36 -13.59
CA SER A 27 -4.79 -12.58 -13.72
C SER A 27 -4.17 -12.98 -12.37
N PRO A 28 -3.12 -13.82 -12.35
CA PRO A 28 -2.37 -14.13 -11.13
C PRO A 28 -1.72 -12.90 -10.47
N ASP A 29 -1.56 -11.79 -11.18
CA ASP A 29 -0.98 -10.56 -10.63
C ASP A 29 -2.01 -9.68 -9.91
N TYR A 30 -3.30 -10.03 -10.02
CA TYR A 30 -4.41 -9.30 -9.43
C TYR A 30 -4.91 -9.98 -8.15
N VAL A 31 -5.41 -9.16 -7.23
CA VAL A 31 -6.11 -9.59 -6.04
C VAL A 31 -7.60 -9.73 -6.34
N VAL A 32 -8.18 -8.73 -7.02
CA VAL A 32 -9.59 -8.73 -7.46
C VAL A 32 -9.77 -7.93 -8.75
N ASP A 33 -10.80 -8.28 -9.49
CA ASP A 33 -11.31 -7.49 -10.61
C ASP A 33 -12.43 -6.58 -10.10
N ILE A 34 -12.34 -5.29 -10.39
CA ILE A 34 -13.33 -4.28 -9.97
C ILE A 34 -14.29 -4.01 -11.12
N GLN A 35 -15.57 -4.26 -10.88
CA GLN A 35 -16.64 -4.11 -11.85
C GLN A 35 -17.52 -2.91 -11.57
N PHE A 36 -18.04 -2.29 -12.62
CA PHE A 36 -19.10 -1.28 -12.52
C PHE A 36 -20.13 -1.53 -13.62
N LYS A 37 -21.41 -1.67 -13.24
CA LYS A 37 -22.51 -2.02 -14.16
C LYS A 37 -22.22 -3.24 -15.04
N GLY A 38 -21.65 -4.29 -14.45
CA GLY A 38 -21.35 -5.56 -15.12
C GLY A 38 -20.13 -5.55 -16.05
N LYS A 39 -19.35 -4.47 -16.10
CA LYS A 39 -18.09 -4.39 -16.85
C LYS A 39 -16.92 -4.29 -15.88
N THR A 40 -15.85 -5.05 -16.11
CA THR A 40 -14.58 -4.88 -15.36
C THR A 40 -13.92 -3.58 -15.79
N ILE A 41 -13.81 -2.61 -14.89
CA ILE A 41 -13.28 -1.28 -15.17
C ILE A 41 -11.87 -1.06 -14.59
N ALA A 42 -11.48 -1.82 -13.57
CA ALA A 42 -10.18 -1.69 -12.93
C ALA A 42 -9.76 -3.01 -12.28
N PHE A 43 -8.49 -3.09 -11.89
CA PHE A 43 -7.90 -4.23 -11.21
C PHE A 43 -7.20 -3.74 -9.96
N TYR A 44 -7.40 -4.45 -8.84
CA TYR A 44 -6.57 -4.23 -7.66
C TYR A 44 -5.41 -5.22 -7.71
N THR A 45 -4.16 -4.74 -7.78
CA THR A 45 -2.98 -5.59 -8.00
C THR A 45 -2.32 -6.04 -6.70
N LYS A 46 -1.51 -7.10 -6.77
CA LYS A 46 -0.70 -7.55 -5.61
C LYS A 46 0.32 -6.49 -5.13
N ALA A 47 0.65 -5.54 -6.00
CA ALA A 47 1.48 -4.39 -5.70
C ALA A 47 0.70 -3.24 -5.03
N ASP A 48 -0.55 -3.47 -4.61
CA ASP A 48 -1.41 -2.49 -3.95
C ASP A 48 -1.68 -1.24 -4.79
N MET A 49 -1.94 -1.47 -6.07
CA MET A 49 -2.32 -0.43 -7.02
C MET A 49 -3.69 -0.72 -7.61
N ILE A 50 -4.42 0.35 -7.94
CA ILE A 50 -5.64 0.27 -8.73
C ILE A 50 -5.28 0.64 -10.15
N GLU A 51 -5.26 -0.35 -11.03
CA GLU A 51 -4.96 -0.20 -12.44
C GLU A 51 -6.26 -0.09 -13.25
N LYS A 52 -6.36 0.93 -14.11
CA LYS A 52 -7.48 1.09 -15.04
C LYS A 52 -7.43 -0.04 -16.07
N ASN A 53 -8.58 -0.62 -16.38
CA ASN A 53 -8.65 -1.62 -17.45
C ASN A 53 -8.34 -0.97 -18.82
N PRO A 54 -7.29 -1.40 -19.53
CA PRO A 54 -6.92 -0.80 -20.82
C PRO A 54 -7.83 -1.22 -21.97
N PHE A 55 -8.65 -2.27 -21.79
CA PHE A 55 -9.50 -2.84 -22.84
C PHE A 55 -10.91 -2.28 -22.89
N VAL A 56 -11.28 -1.40 -21.95
CA VAL A 56 -12.59 -0.75 -21.93
C VAL A 56 -12.45 0.74 -21.68
N GLU A 57 -13.38 1.52 -22.21
CA GLU A 57 -13.44 2.94 -21.92
C GLU A 57 -13.96 3.15 -20.50
N VAL A 58 -13.08 3.63 -19.62
CA VAL A 58 -13.40 3.96 -18.23
C VAL A 58 -13.28 5.47 -18.04
N PRO A 59 -14.38 6.17 -17.69
CA PRO A 59 -14.33 7.59 -17.37
C PRO A 59 -13.35 7.87 -16.23
N GLU A 60 -12.55 8.92 -16.36
CA GLU A 60 -11.56 9.31 -15.34
C GLU A 60 -12.19 9.52 -13.97
N LYS A 61 -13.38 10.14 -13.92
CA LYS A 61 -14.18 10.31 -12.69
C LYS A 61 -14.47 8.98 -11.96
N GLN A 62 -14.59 7.86 -12.68
CA GLN A 62 -14.77 6.56 -12.03
C GLN A 62 -13.48 6.09 -11.38
N MET A 63 -12.32 6.30 -12.03
CA MET A 63 -11.02 6.00 -11.44
C MET A 63 -10.73 6.89 -10.23
N GLU A 64 -10.98 8.19 -10.33
CA GLU A 64 -10.87 9.13 -9.22
C GLU A 64 -11.70 8.70 -8.00
N ARG A 65 -12.92 8.19 -8.25
CA ARG A 65 -13.78 7.65 -7.20
C ARG A 65 -13.16 6.42 -6.53
N LEU A 66 -12.59 5.48 -7.30
CA LEU A 66 -11.90 4.31 -6.75
C LEU A 66 -10.69 4.71 -5.90
N TRP A 67 -9.83 5.59 -6.40
CA TRP A 67 -8.66 6.07 -5.65
C TRP A 67 -9.05 6.87 -4.40
N SER A 68 -10.11 7.68 -4.47
CA SER A 68 -10.64 8.42 -3.32
C SER A 68 -11.15 7.46 -2.23
N MET A 69 -11.93 6.44 -2.61
CA MET A 69 -12.42 5.42 -1.68
C MET A 69 -11.28 4.62 -1.05
N ALA A 70 -10.25 4.27 -1.84
CA ALA A 70 -9.11 3.52 -1.34
C ALA A 70 -8.31 4.34 -0.33
N ARG A 71 -8.06 5.63 -0.60
CA ARG A 71 -7.42 6.55 0.35
C ARG A 71 -8.24 6.78 1.62
N ALA A 72 -9.55 6.98 1.48
CA ALA A 72 -10.45 7.12 2.63
C ALA A 72 -10.43 5.85 3.50
N THR A 73 -10.46 4.67 2.87
CA THR A 73 -10.39 3.40 3.59
C THR A 73 -9.04 3.20 4.29
N ALA A 74 -7.94 3.57 3.62
CA ALA A 74 -6.61 3.53 4.22
C ALA A 74 -6.53 4.40 5.47
N SER A 75 -7.07 5.62 5.40
CA SER A 75 -7.16 6.53 6.55
C SER A 75 -8.02 5.94 7.68
N LEU A 76 -9.18 5.36 7.37
CA LEU A 76 -10.05 4.70 8.36
C LEU A 76 -9.38 3.50 9.03
N CYS A 77 -8.52 2.78 8.31
CA CYS A 77 -7.74 1.70 8.89
C CYS A 77 -6.60 2.21 9.79
N GLY A 78 -6.28 3.50 9.77
CA GLY A 78 -5.14 4.08 10.49
C GLY A 78 -3.81 3.77 9.81
N ILE A 79 -3.80 3.75 8.47
CA ILE A 79 -2.57 3.65 7.68
C ILE A 79 -1.84 5.00 7.71
N CYS A 80 -0.52 4.96 7.83
CA CYS A 80 0.37 6.12 7.90
C CYS A 80 0.34 6.93 6.59
N SER A 81 -0.58 7.89 6.50
CA SER A 81 -0.64 8.84 5.39
C SER A 81 0.38 9.97 5.50
N ASP A 82 0.77 10.31 6.72
CA ASP A 82 1.68 11.41 7.00
C ASP A 82 3.13 10.98 6.92
N GLN A 83 4.00 11.88 6.47
CA GLN A 83 5.43 11.61 6.39
C GLN A 83 5.99 11.31 7.78
N PRO A 84 6.57 10.12 8.01
CA PRO A 84 6.99 9.72 9.35
C PRO A 84 8.35 10.31 9.77
N TYR A 85 8.90 11.24 8.99
CA TYR A 85 10.26 11.77 9.18
C TYR A 85 10.39 13.22 8.71
N GLU A 86 11.34 13.92 9.32
CA GLU A 86 11.83 15.20 8.83
C GLU A 86 12.86 14.95 7.73
N GLU A 87 12.74 15.59 6.56
CA GLU A 87 13.61 15.33 5.41
C GLU A 87 15.10 15.54 5.72
N GLU A 88 15.41 16.50 6.58
CA GLU A 88 16.76 16.87 6.99
C GLU A 88 17.45 15.81 7.86
N LYS A 89 16.67 14.95 8.53
CA LYS A 89 17.16 13.92 9.45
C LYS A 89 17.16 12.52 8.84
N ALA A 90 16.45 12.31 7.74
CA ALA A 90 16.28 10.99 7.14
C ALA A 90 17.40 10.69 6.12
N GLU A 91 18.04 9.54 6.27
CA GLU A 91 19.07 9.10 5.33
C GLU A 91 18.42 8.37 4.14
N LYS A 92 18.73 8.78 2.91
CA LYS A 92 18.22 8.13 1.70
C LYS A 92 19.05 6.91 1.34
N LEU A 93 18.43 5.73 1.43
CA LEU A 93 18.98 4.46 0.99
C LEU A 93 18.65 4.17 -0.49
N LYS A 94 19.19 3.05 -1.01
CA LYS A 94 18.87 2.53 -2.35
C LYS A 94 17.35 2.36 -2.53
N ASN A 95 16.87 2.45 -3.78
CA ASN A 95 15.46 2.19 -4.17
C ASN A 95 14.41 3.11 -3.51
N GLY A 96 14.79 4.33 -3.13
CA GLY A 96 13.86 5.32 -2.57
C GLY A 96 13.38 4.99 -1.15
N VAL A 97 14.13 4.17 -0.43
CA VAL A 97 13.89 3.88 0.99
C VAL A 97 14.56 4.96 1.83
N MET A 98 13.86 5.46 2.84
CA MET A 98 14.36 6.43 3.80
C MET A 98 14.62 5.73 5.14
N LYS A 99 15.85 5.77 5.63
CA LYS A 99 16.21 5.28 6.97
C LYS A 99 15.85 6.36 7.99
N LEU A 100 15.04 5.97 8.98
CA LEU A 100 14.51 6.86 10.00
C LEU A 100 15.30 6.73 11.30
N ASN A 101 15.65 5.50 11.68
CA ASN A 101 16.41 5.20 12.88
C ASN A 101 17.17 3.88 12.73
N GLU A 102 18.18 3.66 13.55
CA GLU A 102 18.88 2.39 13.67
C GLU A 102 19.26 2.12 15.13
N HIS A 103 18.92 0.94 15.62
CA HIS A 103 19.26 0.51 16.96
C HIS A 103 19.66 -0.97 16.96
N ASN A 104 20.83 -1.28 17.54
CA ASN A 104 21.40 -2.64 17.59
C ASN A 104 21.43 -3.36 16.22
N GLY A 105 21.75 -2.62 15.15
CA GLY A 105 21.81 -3.13 13.77
C GLY A 105 20.44 -3.45 13.14
N VAL A 106 19.34 -3.08 13.81
CA VAL A 106 18.00 -3.09 13.23
C VAL A 106 17.68 -1.69 12.72
N ILE A 107 17.37 -1.60 11.44
CA ILE A 107 17.01 -0.36 10.75
C ILE A 107 15.49 -0.22 10.75
N LEU A 108 15.00 0.93 11.21
CA LEU A 108 13.65 1.40 10.92
C LEU A 108 13.71 2.26 9.66
N ALA A 109 13.00 1.85 8.62
CA ALA A 109 12.93 2.56 7.36
C ALA A 109 11.50 2.78 6.90
N CYS A 110 11.33 3.75 6.01
CA CYS A 110 10.07 4.10 5.38
C CYS A 110 10.24 4.11 3.86
N LYS A 111 9.22 3.67 3.13
CA LYS A 111 9.16 3.79 1.67
C LYS A 111 7.83 4.41 1.26
N LYS A 112 7.88 5.31 0.26
CA LYS A 112 6.66 5.84 -0.35
C LYS A 112 5.89 4.70 -1.03
N HIS A 113 4.61 4.58 -0.72
CA HIS A 113 3.72 3.57 -1.24
C HIS A 113 2.64 4.24 -2.11
N PRO A 114 2.32 3.70 -3.31
CA PRO A 114 1.38 4.33 -4.25
C PRO A 114 -0.02 4.60 -3.66
N LEU A 115 -0.54 3.66 -2.86
CA LEU A 115 -1.85 3.78 -2.23
C LEU A 115 -1.81 4.28 -0.77
N PHE A 116 -0.92 3.70 0.03
CA PHE A 116 -0.80 3.92 1.48
C PHE A 116 0.06 5.13 1.86
N ASP A 117 0.57 5.88 0.89
CA ASP A 117 1.53 6.97 1.05
C ASP A 117 2.86 6.57 1.69
N TYR A 118 2.89 6.12 2.95
CA TYR A 118 4.12 5.72 3.63
C TYR A 118 3.95 4.35 4.30
N VAL A 119 4.84 3.42 3.98
CA VAL A 119 4.91 2.10 4.62
C VAL A 119 6.23 1.99 5.35
N LEU A 120 6.16 1.62 6.64
CA LEU A 120 7.32 1.46 7.48
C LEU A 120 7.76 0.00 7.51
N SER A 121 9.03 -0.22 7.76
CA SER A 121 9.57 -1.57 7.93
C SER A 121 10.79 -1.56 8.82
N THR A 122 10.90 -2.58 9.66
CA THR A 122 12.14 -2.87 10.38
C THR A 122 12.84 -4.05 9.74
N TYR A 123 14.16 -3.99 9.59
CA TYR A 123 14.97 -5.09 9.07
C TYR A 123 16.42 -4.99 9.52
N LYS A 124 17.16 -6.09 9.42
CA LYS A 124 18.63 -6.07 9.49
C LYS A 124 19.22 -6.08 8.09
N GLN A 125 20.42 -5.55 7.92
CA GLN A 125 21.15 -5.66 6.66
C GLN A 125 22.09 -6.86 6.70
N ASP A 126 22.07 -7.65 5.64
CA ASP A 126 23.05 -8.71 5.43
C ASP A 126 24.32 -8.13 4.80
N ALA A 127 25.31 -7.82 5.64
CA ALA A 127 26.58 -7.25 5.21
C ALA A 127 27.36 -8.16 4.23
N GLN A 128 27.08 -9.46 4.21
CA GLN A 128 27.72 -10.42 3.31
C GLN A 128 27.02 -10.53 1.95
N ASN A 129 25.84 -9.91 1.81
CA ASN A 129 24.99 -10.05 0.63
C ASN A 129 24.44 -8.69 0.15
N ASP A 130 25.36 -7.77 -0.20
CA ASP A 130 25.05 -6.40 -0.70
C ASP A 130 24.06 -5.63 0.19
N ASN A 131 24.17 -5.79 1.50
CA ASN A 131 23.29 -5.14 2.49
C ASN A 131 21.80 -5.40 2.25
N ARG A 132 21.48 -6.59 1.71
CA ARG A 132 20.09 -6.99 1.48
C ARG A 132 19.31 -7.02 2.79
N PRO A 133 18.08 -6.48 2.81
CA PRO A 133 17.20 -6.56 3.98
C PRO A 133 16.85 -8.00 4.33
N ILE A 134 17.11 -8.41 5.57
CA ILE A 134 16.74 -9.70 6.15
C ILE A 134 15.84 -9.49 7.37
N GLN A 135 15.02 -10.50 7.70
CA GLN A 135 14.09 -10.47 8.84
C GLN A 135 13.17 -9.23 8.82
N ARG A 136 12.66 -8.89 7.65
CA ARG A 136 11.84 -7.69 7.46
C ARG A 136 10.46 -7.88 8.10
N LEU A 137 10.08 -6.92 8.95
CA LEU A 137 8.71 -6.71 9.41
C LEU A 137 8.17 -5.43 8.78
N VAL A 138 6.89 -5.42 8.42
CA VAL A 138 6.22 -4.30 7.74
C VAL A 138 5.13 -3.75 8.64
N PHE A 139 5.07 -2.44 8.74
CA PHE A 139 4.12 -1.71 9.56
C PHE A 139 3.38 -0.69 8.70
N TYR A 140 2.08 -0.61 8.94
CA TYR A 140 1.21 0.35 8.27
C TYR A 140 0.76 1.46 9.22
N ASN A 141 0.84 1.24 10.54
CA ASN A 141 0.67 2.27 11.56
C ASN A 141 2.06 2.80 12.00
N ARG A 142 2.17 4.11 12.18
CA ARG A 142 3.35 4.75 12.77
C ARG A 142 3.58 4.31 14.22
N GLU A 143 2.56 4.29 15.07
CA GLU A 143 2.69 3.95 16.49
C GLU A 143 3.33 2.57 16.66
N GLU A 144 2.78 1.56 15.99
CA GLU A 144 3.30 0.17 16.01
C GLU A 144 4.74 0.06 15.47
N ALA A 145 5.17 0.96 14.59
CA ALA A 145 6.51 0.92 14.00
C ALA A 145 7.59 1.55 14.90
N PHE A 146 7.19 2.36 15.88
CA PHE A 146 8.06 3.10 16.79
C PHE A 146 8.02 2.57 18.24
N GLU A 147 7.14 1.61 18.54
CA GLU A 147 7.15 0.79 19.78
C GLU A 147 8.31 -0.20 19.81
#